data_AF-A0A6G3XX12-F1
#
_entry.id   AF-A0A6G3XX12-F1
#
_cell.length_a   1.000
_cell.length_b   1.000
_cell.length_c   1.000
_cell.angle_alpha   90.00
_cell.angle_beta   90.00
_cell.angle_gamma   90.00
#
_symmetry.space_group_name_H-M   'P 1'
#
loop_
_entity.id
_entity.type
_entity.pdbx_description
1 polymer ?
#
loop_
_entity_poly.entity_id
_entity_poly.type
_entity_poly.pdbx_seq_one_letter_code
_entity_poly.pdbx_strand_id
1 'polypeptide(L)'
;RHKGAGRVALITDAMDAAGFGDGEYQLGPLAVEVTDGVARLVEGGSIAGSTLTLDTAFRRAVTLDGIPVEDAVRSISANPARLLGVYDRVGSLEAGKDADLVVLDEDFVLKG
;
A
#
# COMPACT_ATOMS: atom_id res chain seq x y z
N ARG A 1 9.08 20.14 6.72
CA ARG A 1 9.91 19.77 5.53
C ARG A 1 9.62 18.30 5.22
N HIS A 2 8.98 18.00 4.09
CA HIS A 2 8.77 16.61 3.64
C HIS A 2 10.11 15.99 3.19
N LYS A 3 10.32 14.68 3.41
CA LYS A 3 11.60 14.00 3.10
C LYS A 3 11.93 13.88 1.60
N GLY A 4 11.04 14.37 0.73
CA GLY A 4 11.15 14.33 -0.72
C GLY A 4 10.74 12.96 -1.27
N ALA A 5 10.18 12.94 -2.48
CA ALA A 5 9.61 11.74 -3.08
C ALA A 5 10.60 10.57 -3.20
N GLY A 6 11.90 10.82 -3.30
CA GLY A 6 12.93 9.77 -3.37
C GLY A 6 13.28 9.09 -2.03
N ARG A 7 12.66 9.49 -0.91
CA ARG A 7 12.94 8.92 0.43
C ARG A 7 11.68 8.45 1.16
N VAL A 8 10.58 8.27 0.43
CA VAL A 8 9.30 7.80 0.98
C VAL A 8 8.92 6.51 0.27
N ALA A 9 8.58 5.49 1.04
CA ALA A 9 7.96 4.26 0.55
C ALA A 9 6.58 4.16 1.19
N LEU A 10 5.55 3.91 0.38
CA LEU A 10 4.21 3.61 0.89
C LEU A 10 4.14 2.12 1.23
N ILE A 11 3.56 1.83 2.39
CA ILE A 11 3.26 0.47 2.85
C ILE A 11 1.79 0.41 3.25
N THR A 12 1.21 -0.77 3.18
CA THR A 12 -0.16 -0.99 3.64
C THR A 12 -0.24 -1.18 5.15
N ASP A 13 0.78 -1.82 5.73
CA ASP A 13 0.69 -2.45 7.06
C ASP A 13 -0.55 -3.37 7.17
N ALA A 14 -0.88 -4.03 6.06
CA ALA A 14 -2.09 -4.82 5.92
C ALA A 14 -2.09 -6.02 6.86
N MET A 15 -3.25 -6.29 7.45
CA MET A 15 -3.56 -7.54 8.15
C MET A 15 -4.68 -8.29 7.42
N ASP A 16 -5.02 -9.50 7.87
CA ASP A 16 -5.91 -10.45 7.19
C ASP A 16 -7.25 -9.87 6.68
N ALA A 17 -7.76 -8.79 7.30
CA ALA A 17 -8.98 -8.12 6.88
C ALA A 17 -8.86 -7.29 5.59
N ALA A 18 -7.64 -7.00 5.12
CA ALA A 18 -7.43 -6.23 3.90
C ALA A 18 -8.02 -6.97 2.69
N GLY A 19 -9.06 -6.40 2.08
CA GLY A 19 -9.80 -6.99 0.96
C GLY A 19 -10.95 -7.93 1.33
N PHE A 20 -11.20 -8.19 2.62
CA PHE A 20 -12.26 -9.08 3.09
C PHE A 20 -13.43 -8.33 3.75
N GLY A 21 -13.16 -7.19 4.39
CA GLY A 21 -14.17 -6.31 4.99
C GLY A 21 -14.25 -6.40 6.52
N ASP A 22 -15.31 -5.84 7.08
CA ASP A 22 -15.52 -5.77 8.53
C ASP A 22 -15.79 -7.14 9.15
N GLY A 23 -15.40 -7.31 10.42
CA GLY A 23 -15.55 -8.57 11.15
C GLY A 23 -14.49 -8.80 12.21
N GLU A 24 -14.47 -10.02 12.74
CA GLU A 24 -13.51 -10.47 13.75
C GLU A 24 -12.35 -11.23 13.09
N TYR A 25 -11.13 -10.89 13.48
CA TYR A 25 -9.90 -11.43 12.93
C TYR A 25 -8.85 -11.70 14.02
N GLN A 26 -7.75 -12.35 13.65
CA GLN A 26 -6.60 -12.59 14.52
C GLN A 26 -5.35 -11.96 13.90
N LEU A 27 -4.61 -11.18 14.70
CA LEU A 27 -3.27 -10.72 14.35
C LEU A 27 -2.26 -11.43 15.25
N GLY A 28 -1.77 -12.58 14.78
CA GLY A 28 -1.04 -13.52 15.63
C GLY A 28 -1.96 -14.03 16.76
N PRO A 29 -1.60 -13.88 18.05
CA PRO A 29 -2.46 -14.28 19.16
C PRO A 29 -3.50 -13.20 19.55
N LEU A 30 -3.50 -12.04 18.90
CA LEU A 30 -4.29 -10.89 19.30
C LEU A 30 -5.62 -10.85 18.55
N ALA A 31 -6.73 -10.82 19.29
CA ALA A 31 -8.07 -10.65 18.72
C ALA A 31 -8.28 -9.22 18.22
N VAL A 32 -8.79 -9.08 16.99
CA VAL A 32 -9.02 -7.81 16.31
C VAL A 32 -10.48 -7.73 15.87
N GLU A 33 -11.11 -6.60 16.13
CA GLU A 33 -12.40 -6.22 15.54
C GLU A 33 -12.15 -5.16 14.47
N VAL A 34 -12.75 -5.35 13.30
CA VAL A 34 -12.72 -4.40 12.18
C VAL A 34 -14.12 -3.84 11.99
N THR A 35 -14.24 -2.53 12.18
CA THR A 35 -15.50 -1.78 12.01
C THR A 35 -15.23 -0.56 11.17
N ASP A 36 -16.03 -0.34 10.13
CA ASP A 36 -15.87 0.70 9.11
C ASP A 36 -14.46 0.72 8.51
N GLY A 37 -13.89 -0.48 8.29
CA GLY A 37 -12.54 -0.68 7.77
C GLY A 37 -11.42 -0.34 8.75
N VAL A 38 -11.69 -0.03 10.01
CA VAL A 38 -10.66 0.28 11.01
C VAL A 38 -10.41 -0.92 11.92
N ALA A 39 -9.21 -1.51 11.82
CA ALA A 39 -8.80 -2.64 12.65
C ALA A 39 -8.34 -2.19 14.05
N ARG A 40 -8.97 -2.73 15.10
CA ARG A 40 -8.61 -2.46 16.50
C ARG A 40 -8.51 -3.74 17.30
N LEU A 41 -7.56 -3.79 18.24
CA LEU A 41 -7.53 -4.86 19.24
C LEU A 41 -8.81 -4.85 20.06
N VAL A 42 -9.42 -6.03 20.24
CA VAL A 42 -10.58 -6.21 21.12
C VAL A 42 -10.20 -5.81 22.55
N GLU A 43 -9.01 -6.22 22.99
CA GLU A 43 -8.45 -5.79 24.26
C GLU A 43 -7.71 -4.45 24.11
N GLY A 44 -8.17 -3.42 24.83
CA GLY A 44 -7.49 -2.11 24.89
C GLY A 44 -7.74 -1.16 23.71
N GLY A 45 -8.31 -1.62 22.59
CA GLY A 45 -8.83 -0.75 21.53
C GLY A 45 -7.79 -0.05 20.63
N SER A 46 -6.50 -0.38 20.76
CA SER A 46 -5.43 0.16 19.91
C SER A 46 -5.57 -0.29 18.46
N ILE A 47 -5.08 0.52 17.51
CA ILE A 47 -5.04 0.13 16.09
C ILE A 47 -4.13 -1.10 15.93
N ALA A 48 -4.58 -2.07 15.12
CA ALA A 48 -3.89 -3.33 14.89
C ALA A 48 -3.74 -3.59 13.39
N GLY A 49 -2.67 -3.06 12.81
CA GLY A 49 -2.47 -3.09 11.36
C GLY A 49 -3.51 -2.25 10.61
N SER A 50 -3.74 -2.62 9.35
CA SER A 50 -4.55 -1.86 8.40
C SER A 50 -5.36 -2.78 7.50
N THR A 51 -6.47 -2.26 6.98
CA THR A 51 -7.28 -2.90 5.92
C THR A 51 -6.92 -2.38 4.53
N LEU A 52 -5.94 -1.47 4.44
CA LEU A 52 -5.56 -0.77 3.21
C LEU A 52 -4.93 -1.72 2.18
N THR A 53 -5.38 -1.63 0.93
CA THR A 53 -4.68 -2.22 -0.23
C THR A 53 -3.77 -1.19 -0.89
N LEU A 54 -2.69 -1.64 -1.56
CA LEU A 54 -1.69 -0.73 -2.12
C LEU A 54 -2.23 0.09 -3.31
N ASP A 55 -3.16 -0.46 -4.09
CA ASP A 55 -3.90 0.26 -5.14
C ASP A 55 -4.78 1.37 -4.55
N THR A 56 -5.48 1.10 -3.45
CA THR A 56 -6.24 2.12 -2.72
C THR A 56 -5.32 3.20 -2.14
N ALA A 57 -4.16 2.81 -1.60
CA ALA A 57 -3.15 3.74 -1.09
C ALA A 57 -2.66 4.68 -2.19
N PHE A 58 -2.32 4.12 -3.37
CA PHE A 58 -1.92 4.89 -4.54
C PHE A 58 -3.01 5.85 -5.01
N ARG A 59 -4.24 5.35 -5.18
CA ARG A 59 -5.38 6.17 -5.62
C ARG A 59 -5.64 7.34 -4.66
N ARG A 60 -5.63 7.10 -3.35
CA ARG A 60 -5.80 8.16 -2.34
C ARG A 60 -4.64 9.17 -2.36
N ALA A 61 -3.40 8.69 -2.46
CA ALA A 61 -2.22 9.56 -2.55
C ALA A 61 -2.33 10.57 -3.72
N VAL A 62 -2.80 10.11 -4.87
CA VAL A 62 -2.94 10.98 -6.05
C VAL A 62 -4.20 11.85 -5.97
N THR A 63 -5.35 11.27 -5.59
CA THR A 63 -6.65 11.96 -5.70
C THR A 63 -7.04 12.79 -4.49
N LEU A 64 -6.62 12.41 -3.28
CA LEU A 64 -6.95 13.11 -2.03
C LEU A 64 -5.78 13.95 -1.53
N ASP A 65 -4.57 13.39 -1.54
CA ASP A 65 -3.37 14.06 -1.01
C ASP A 65 -2.67 14.94 -2.07
N GLY A 66 -3.08 14.83 -3.34
CA GLY A 66 -2.55 15.64 -4.44
C GLY A 66 -1.09 15.34 -4.78
N ILE A 67 -0.60 14.14 -4.46
CA ILE A 67 0.77 13.72 -4.80
C ILE A 67 0.84 13.49 -6.31
N PRO A 68 1.85 14.05 -7.03
CA PRO A 68 2.04 13.77 -8.44
C PRO A 68 2.16 12.27 -8.71
N VAL A 69 1.56 11.81 -9.80
CA VAL A 69 1.51 10.38 -10.16
C VAL A 69 2.91 9.76 -10.17
N GLU A 70 3.89 10.46 -10.72
CA GLU A 70 5.27 9.97 -10.82
C GLU A 70 5.92 9.79 -9.44
N ASP A 71 5.62 10.66 -8.49
CA ASP A 71 6.12 10.58 -7.13
C ASP A 71 5.42 9.45 -6.36
N ALA A 72 4.10 9.30 -6.55
CA ALA A 72 3.34 8.18 -6.00
C ALA A 72 3.87 6.83 -6.54
N VAL A 73 4.07 6.69 -7.86
CA VAL A 73 4.66 5.49 -8.49
C VAL A 73 6.05 5.20 -7.94
N ARG A 74 6.91 6.21 -7.78
CA ARG A 74 8.24 6.02 -7.17
C ARG A 74 8.13 5.48 -5.75
N SER A 75 7.19 5.99 -4.96
CA SER A 75 7.01 5.59 -3.57
C SER A 75 6.43 4.18 -3.37
N ILE A 76 5.63 3.67 -4.32
CA ILE A 76 5.09 2.31 -4.24
C ILE A 76 5.97 1.26 -4.94
N SER A 77 6.90 1.68 -5.81
CA SER A 77 7.63 0.77 -6.71
C SER A 77 9.15 0.97 -6.65
N ALA A 78 9.68 2.04 -7.23
CA ALA A 78 11.13 2.23 -7.38
C ALA A 78 11.88 2.37 -6.05
N ASN A 79 11.31 3.11 -5.09
CA ASN A 79 11.94 3.35 -3.79
C ASN A 79 12.02 2.08 -2.92
N PRO A 80 10.93 1.32 -2.70
CA PRO A 80 11.02 0.06 -1.95
C PRO A 80 11.95 -0.95 -2.65
N ALA A 81 11.93 -1.04 -3.98
CA ALA A 81 12.85 -1.93 -4.70
C ALA A 81 14.33 -1.56 -4.48
N ARG A 82 14.67 -0.25 -4.48
CA ARG A 82 16.03 0.21 -4.14
C ARG A 82 16.38 -0.03 -2.68
N LEU A 83 15.44 0.22 -1.77
CA LEU A 83 15.64 -0.02 -0.34
C LEU A 83 15.95 -1.50 -0.04
N LEU A 84 15.26 -2.41 -0.74
CA LEU A 84 15.42 -3.86 -0.61
C LEU A 84 16.59 -4.43 -1.44
N GLY A 85 17.25 -3.61 -2.26
CA GLY A 85 18.39 -4.05 -3.09
C GLY A 85 17.99 -4.96 -4.25
N VAL A 86 16.76 -4.83 -4.77
CA VAL A 86 16.22 -5.65 -5.88
C VAL A 86 15.84 -4.81 -7.10
N TYR A 87 16.31 -3.57 -7.17
CA TYR A 87 15.97 -2.63 -8.23
C TYR A 87 16.54 -3.04 -9.61
N ASP A 88 17.54 -3.91 -9.64
CA ASP A 88 18.05 -4.54 -10.86
C ASP A 88 17.02 -5.48 -11.51
N ARG A 89 16.05 -5.98 -10.74
CA ARG A 89 15.00 -6.91 -11.20
C ARG A 89 13.61 -6.30 -11.32
N VAL A 90 13.22 -5.43 -10.39
CA VAL A 90 11.86 -4.86 -10.32
C VAL A 90 11.88 -3.36 -9.99
N GLY A 91 10.71 -2.72 -10.00
CA GLY A 91 10.54 -1.34 -9.53
C GLY A 91 10.58 -0.26 -10.62
N SER A 92 10.80 -0.64 -11.88
CA SER A 92 10.63 0.23 -13.05
C SER A 92 10.41 -0.57 -14.33
N LEU A 93 9.87 0.11 -15.35
CA LEU A 93 9.58 -0.47 -16.67
C LEU A 93 10.80 -0.29 -17.59
N GLU A 94 11.71 -1.26 -17.55
CA GLU A 94 12.96 -1.25 -18.31
C GLU A 94 13.24 -2.63 -18.90
N ALA A 95 13.84 -2.68 -20.09
CA ALA A 95 14.19 -3.95 -20.72
C ALA A 95 15.19 -4.73 -19.85
N GLY A 96 14.93 -6.03 -19.69
CA GLY A 96 15.75 -6.94 -18.87
C GLY A 96 15.27 -7.11 -17.41
N LYS A 97 14.27 -6.34 -16.97
CA LYS A 97 13.60 -6.51 -15.67
C LYS A 97 12.42 -7.49 -15.74
N ASP A 98 11.98 -7.96 -14.58
CA ASP A 98 10.80 -8.81 -14.43
C ASP A 98 9.54 -8.01 -14.85
N ALA A 99 8.61 -8.68 -15.54
CA ALA A 99 7.40 -8.05 -16.10
C ALA A 99 6.27 -7.90 -15.05
N ASP A 100 6.60 -7.33 -13.90
CA ASP A 100 5.67 -7.08 -12.79
C ASP A 100 4.93 -5.76 -13.03
N LEU A 101 3.75 -5.85 -13.65
CA LEU A 101 2.98 -4.71 -14.15
C LEU A 101 1.60 -4.65 -13.52
N VAL A 102 1.10 -3.43 -13.33
CA VAL A 102 -0.27 -3.13 -12.96
C VAL A 102 -0.83 -2.13 -13.96
N VAL A 103 -2.05 -2.37 -14.45
CA VAL A 103 -2.77 -1.44 -15.33
C VAL A 103 -3.88 -0.79 -14.53
N LEU A 104 -3.98 0.53 -14.62
CA LEU A 104 -5.04 1.32 -14.02
C LEU A 104 -5.80 2.07 -15.13
N ASP A 105 -7.08 2.36 -14.91
CA ASP A 105 -7.83 3.29 -15.77
C ASP A 105 -7.59 4.77 -15.38
N GLU A 106 -8.32 5.68 -16.03
CA GLU A 106 -8.20 7.13 -15.83
C GLU A 106 -8.60 7.59 -14.41
N ASP A 107 -9.38 6.78 -13.69
CA ASP A 107 -9.78 7.02 -12.30
C ASP A 107 -8.82 6.35 -11.29
N PHE A 108 -7.70 5.82 -11.79
CA PHE A 108 -6.71 5.03 -11.05
C PHE A 108 -7.27 3.76 -10.41
N VAL A 109 -8.31 3.17 -11.01
CA VAL A 109 -8.86 1.88 -10.60
C VAL A 109 -8.16 0.75 -11.35
N LEU A 110 -7.89 -0.36 -10.65
CA LEU A 110 -7.29 -1.56 -11.24
C LEU A 110 -8.07 -2.06 -12.46
N LYS A 111 -7.35 -2.28 -13.56
CA LYS A 111 -7.86 -2.88 -14.79
C LYS A 111 -7.27 -4.29 -14.95
N GLY A 112 -8.09 -5.29 -14.64
CA GLY A 112 -7.77 -6.72 -14.74
C GLY A 112 -8.93 -7.56 -14.24
#